data_AF-A0A3A5JZE3-F1
#
_entry.id   AF-A0A3A5JZE3-F1
#
_cell.length_a   1.000
_cell.length_b   1.000
_cell.length_c   1.000
_cell.angle_alpha   90.00
_cell.angle_beta   90.00
_cell.angle_gamma   90.00
#
_symmetry.space_group_name_H-M   'P 1'
#
loop_
_entity.id
_entity.type
_entity.pdbx_description
1 polymer ?
#
loop_
_entity_poly.entity_id
_entity_poly.type
_entity_poly.pdbx_seq_one_letter_code
_entity_poly.pdbx_strand_id
1 'polypeptide(L)'
;MSLENITIDKALRDANLLGAALGTSPTWDAWVSVLRAAFGLSMTDKDRATFNAVAGGREPPPGRVRELWCIIGRRSGKSRMAAAVATYLGAFGDHSGLAAGETGVVLVLAASKSQANAVFRYILAFFESSPILSGLIENTTSDEIRLVGNIA
;
A
#
# COMPACT_ATOMS: atom_id res chain seq x y z
N MET A 1 10.84 10.58 -14.11
CA MET A 1 11.10 9.80 -12.88
C MET A 1 11.05 8.34 -13.30
N SER A 2 12.13 7.57 -13.18
CA SER A 2 12.03 6.12 -13.43
C SER A 2 11.15 5.51 -12.34
N LEU A 3 10.20 4.65 -12.72
CA LEU A 3 9.33 3.94 -11.76
C LEU A 3 10.09 2.85 -11.00
N GLU A 4 11.28 2.49 -11.48
CA GLU A 4 12.26 1.65 -10.79
C GLU A 4 12.70 2.37 -9.49
N ASN A 5 12.34 1.80 -8.34
CA ASN A 5 12.65 2.27 -6.97
C ASN A 5 11.71 3.30 -6.32
N ILE A 6 10.43 3.34 -6.71
CA ILE A 6 9.41 4.08 -5.93
C ILE A 6 9.20 3.40 -4.57
N THR A 7 9.49 4.10 -3.49
CA THR A 7 9.25 3.63 -2.11
C THR A 7 7.81 3.93 -1.67
N ILE A 8 7.26 3.13 -0.76
CA ILE A 8 5.84 3.24 -0.35
C ILE A 8 5.47 4.62 0.23
N ASP A 9 6.38 5.24 0.98
CA ASP A 9 6.20 6.58 1.53
C ASP A 9 6.10 7.66 0.45
N LYS A 10 6.85 7.51 -0.65
CA LYS A 10 6.78 8.41 -1.81
C LYS A 10 5.51 8.16 -2.60
N ALA A 11 5.17 6.90 -2.87
CA ALA A 11 3.94 6.53 -3.58
C ALA A 11 2.68 7.10 -2.90
N LEU A 12 2.61 7.04 -1.56
CA LEU A 12 1.51 7.58 -0.76
C LEU A 12 1.35 9.10 -0.87
N ARG A 13 2.42 9.84 -1.18
CA ARG A 13 2.44 11.31 -1.22
C ARG A 13 2.47 11.90 -2.62
N ASP A 14 2.79 11.10 -3.63
CA ASP A 14 2.87 11.57 -5.02
C ASP A 14 1.47 11.70 -5.63
N ALA A 15 1.13 12.91 -6.09
CA ALA A 15 -0.16 13.22 -6.72
C ALA A 15 -0.36 12.52 -8.07
N ASN A 16 0.69 11.96 -8.66
CA ASN A 16 0.60 11.14 -9.86
C ASN A 16 0.42 9.65 -9.55
N LEU A 17 0.54 9.24 -8.28
CA LEU A 17 0.42 7.86 -7.80
C LEU A 17 -0.74 7.75 -6.79
N LEU A 18 -0.52 7.12 -5.63
CA LEU A 18 -1.56 6.89 -4.62
C LEU A 18 -2.07 8.18 -3.98
N GLY A 19 -1.24 9.23 -3.97
CA GLY A 19 -1.59 10.55 -3.46
C GLY A 19 -2.78 11.18 -4.21
N ALA A 20 -3.03 10.79 -5.46
CA ALA A 20 -4.17 11.25 -6.26
C ALA A 20 -5.52 10.97 -5.57
N ALA A 21 -5.68 9.77 -4.99
CA ALA A 21 -6.89 9.37 -4.27
C ALA A 21 -6.78 9.55 -2.75
N LEU A 22 -5.56 9.51 -2.18
CA LEU A 22 -5.34 9.63 -0.74
C LEU A 22 -5.45 11.09 -0.23
N GLY A 23 -5.12 12.05 -1.10
CA GLY A 23 -5.00 13.47 -0.78
C GLY A 23 -3.72 13.81 0.00
N THR A 24 -3.40 15.10 0.07
CA THR A 24 -2.16 15.63 0.66
C THR A 24 -2.21 15.86 2.18
N SER A 25 -3.16 15.25 2.88
CA SER A 25 -3.40 15.51 4.31
C SER A 25 -2.26 15.00 5.22
N PRO A 26 -1.80 15.79 6.21
CA PRO A 26 -0.83 15.34 7.22
C PRO A 26 -1.37 14.22 8.12
N THR A 27 -2.67 13.91 8.06
CA THR A 27 -3.30 12.81 8.80
C THR A 27 -2.71 11.43 8.50
N TRP A 28 -1.92 11.30 7.44
CA TRP A 28 -1.27 10.06 7.05
C TRP A 28 0.15 9.90 7.60
N ASP A 29 0.72 10.90 8.27
CA ASP A 29 2.10 10.89 8.76
C ASP A 29 2.40 9.70 9.70
N ALA A 30 1.44 9.35 10.57
CA ALA A 30 1.58 8.18 11.45
C ALA A 30 1.66 6.87 10.65
N TRP A 31 0.81 6.72 9.63
CA TRP A 31 0.86 5.57 8.74
C TRP A 31 2.14 5.52 7.92
N VAL A 32 2.59 6.67 7.40
CA VAL A 32 3.87 6.76 6.69
C VAL A 32 5.02 6.33 7.60
N SER A 33 5.04 6.76 8.87
CA SER A 33 6.07 6.33 9.83
C SER A 33 6.05 4.82 10.07
N VAL A 34 4.86 4.24 10.25
CA VAL A 34 4.68 2.78 10.40
C VAL A 34 5.13 2.02 9.15
N LEU A 35 4.79 2.51 7.96
CA LEU A 35 5.16 1.85 6.71
C LEU A 35 6.64 2.02 6.37
N ARG A 36 7.29 3.14 6.73
CA ARG A 36 8.75 3.28 6.65
C ARG A 36 9.43 2.21 7.49
N ALA A 37 9.01 2.04 8.75
CA ALA A 37 9.53 0.99 9.62
C ALA A 37 9.27 -0.42 9.04
N ALA A 38 8.05 -0.70 8.58
CA ALA A 38 7.68 -2.01 8.05
C ALA A 38 8.42 -2.36 6.75
N PHE A 39 8.67 -1.39 5.86
CA PHE A 39 9.40 -1.60 4.61
C PHE A 39 10.91 -1.46 4.75
N GLY A 40 11.43 -1.24 5.98
CA GLY A 40 12.86 -1.09 6.23
C GLY A 40 13.47 0.17 5.62
N LEU A 41 12.68 1.22 5.46
CA LEU A 41 13.13 2.50 4.90
C LEU A 41 13.85 3.32 5.98
N SER A 42 14.77 4.19 5.56
CA SER A 42 15.44 5.12 6.48
C SER A 42 14.41 5.99 7.21
N MET A 43 14.58 6.29 8.49
CA MET A 43 13.62 7.09 9.27
C MET A 43 14.28 8.33 9.85
N THR A 44 13.61 9.47 9.75
CA THR A 44 14.00 10.70 10.46
C THR A 44 13.68 10.58 11.95
N ASP A 45 14.22 11.49 12.76
CA ASP A 45 13.92 11.51 14.20
C ASP A 45 12.42 11.74 14.46
N LYS A 46 11.76 12.55 13.62
CA LYS A 46 10.30 12.74 13.65
C LYS A 46 9.55 11.44 13.35
N ASP A 47 9.97 10.69 12.33
CA ASP A 47 9.35 9.40 12.00
C ASP A 47 9.54 8.39 13.14
N ARG A 48 10.74 8.34 13.73
CA ARG A 48 11.05 7.45 14.86
C ARG A 48 10.21 7.80 16.09
N ALA A 49 10.12 9.07 16.45
CA ALA A 49 9.26 9.53 17.55
C ALA A 49 7.80 9.15 17.31
N THR A 50 7.30 9.36 16.09
CA THR A 50 5.92 9.01 15.70
C THR A 50 5.69 7.50 15.77
N PHE A 51 6.62 6.70 15.24
CA PHE A 51 6.55 5.24 15.30
C PHE A 51 6.58 4.74 16.74
N ASN A 52 7.52 5.22 17.55
CA ASN A 52 7.67 4.83 18.96
C ASN A 52 6.38 5.05 19.75
N ALA A 53 5.72 6.19 19.53
CA ALA A 53 4.44 6.53 20.17
C ALA A 53 3.31 5.54 19.85
N VAL A 54 3.27 4.96 18.64
CA VAL A 54 2.24 3.99 18.25
C VAL A 54 2.68 2.52 18.39
N ALA A 55 3.98 2.27 18.47
CA ALA A 55 4.57 0.93 18.60
C ALA A 55 4.77 0.50 20.06
N GLY A 56 4.45 1.37 21.02
CA GLY A 56 4.57 1.09 22.46
C GLY A 56 6.02 1.13 22.95
N GLY A 57 6.81 2.10 22.48
CA GLY A 57 8.19 2.28 22.93
C GLY A 57 9.24 1.42 22.22
N ARG A 58 8.83 0.56 21.27
CA ARG A 58 9.75 -0.31 20.52
C ARG A 58 10.55 0.48 19.49
N GLU A 59 11.80 0.03 19.29
CA GLU A 59 12.61 0.48 18.16
C GLU A 59 12.05 -0.04 16.82
N PRO A 60 12.21 0.70 15.71
CA PRO A 60 11.90 0.20 14.38
C PRO A 60 12.68 -1.09 14.05
N PRO A 61 12.11 -2.01 13.27
CA PRO A 61 12.82 -3.20 12.80
C PRO A 61 14.10 -2.82 12.02
N PRO A 62 15.16 -3.66 12.06
CA PRO A 62 16.42 -3.38 11.37
C PRO A 62 16.34 -3.48 9.84
N GLY A 63 15.22 -3.98 9.30
CA GLY A 63 14.97 -4.14 7.87
C GLY A 63 13.50 -4.42 7.60
N ARG A 64 13.16 -4.69 6.33
CA ARG A 64 11.79 -4.98 5.91
C ARG A 64 11.24 -6.18 6.69
N VAL A 65 10.07 -6.00 7.30
CA VAL A 65 9.38 -7.08 7.99
C VAL A 65 8.67 -7.98 7.01
N ARG A 66 8.58 -9.28 7.34
CA ARG A 66 7.73 -10.22 6.62
C ARG A 66 6.25 -10.01 6.92
N GLU A 67 5.94 -9.51 8.13
CA GLU A 67 4.58 -9.35 8.62
C GLU A 67 4.46 -8.05 9.41
N LEU A 68 3.36 -7.32 9.18
CA LEU A 68 2.99 -6.13 9.93
C LEU A 68 1.65 -6.38 10.63
N TRP A 69 1.68 -6.46 11.96
CA TRP A 69 0.50 -6.62 12.79
C TRP A 69 0.13 -5.30 13.45
N CYS A 70 -1.11 -4.85 13.24
CA CYS A 70 -1.58 -3.56 13.76
C CYS A 70 -2.89 -3.69 14.53
N ILE A 71 -2.90 -3.26 15.80
CA ILE A 71 -4.10 -3.16 16.63
C ILE A 71 -4.63 -1.73 16.52
N ILE A 72 -5.69 -1.51 15.74
CA ILE A 72 -6.11 -0.16 15.35
C ILE A 72 -7.60 0.08 15.53
N GLY A 73 -7.92 1.18 16.22
CA GLY A 73 -9.28 1.67 16.46
C GLY A 73 -10.07 2.07 15.21
N ARG A 74 -11.32 2.49 15.44
CA ARG A 74 -12.24 2.99 14.40
C ARG A 74 -11.77 4.33 13.84
N ARG A 75 -12.16 4.63 12.60
CA ARG A 75 -11.84 5.90 11.88
C ARG A 75 -10.35 6.21 11.68
N SER A 76 -9.48 5.25 11.92
CA SER A 76 -8.03 5.33 11.70
C SER A 76 -7.58 5.28 10.24
N GLY A 77 -8.51 5.07 9.31
CA GLY A 77 -8.18 4.92 7.89
C GLY A 77 -7.57 3.57 7.49
N LYS A 78 -7.59 2.56 8.37
CA LYS A 78 -6.97 1.24 8.11
C LYS A 78 -7.40 0.57 6.79
N SER A 79 -8.66 0.68 6.37
CA SER A 79 -9.12 0.12 5.09
C SER A 79 -8.51 0.84 3.88
N ARG A 80 -8.37 2.16 3.94
CA ARG A 80 -7.68 2.95 2.90
C ARG A 80 -6.20 2.61 2.84
N MET A 81 -5.57 2.42 4.00
CA MET A 81 -4.16 2.06 4.04
C MET A 81 -3.89 0.61 3.59
N ALA A 82 -4.77 -0.33 3.94
CA ALA A 82 -4.70 -1.70 3.42
C ALA A 82 -4.82 -1.71 1.89
N ALA A 83 -5.76 -0.94 1.33
CA ALA A 83 -5.88 -0.74 -0.10
C ALA A 83 -4.61 -0.11 -0.72
N ALA A 84 -4.07 0.95 -0.11
CA ALA A 84 -2.86 1.61 -0.61
C ALA A 84 -1.64 0.68 -0.62
N VAL A 85 -1.48 -0.16 0.42
CA VAL A 85 -0.42 -1.19 0.47
C VAL A 85 -0.62 -2.24 -0.61
N ALA A 86 -1.86 -2.72 -0.82
CA ALA A 86 -2.17 -3.68 -1.87
C ALA A 86 -1.88 -3.10 -3.27
N THR A 87 -2.34 -1.88 -3.55
CA THR A 87 -2.03 -1.16 -4.80
C THR A 87 -0.52 -0.99 -4.98
N TYR A 88 0.21 -0.59 -3.93
CA TYR A 88 1.66 -0.43 -4.00
C TYR A 88 2.37 -1.75 -4.33
N LEU A 89 2.01 -2.85 -3.68
CA LEU A 89 2.60 -4.17 -3.94
C LEU A 89 2.25 -4.69 -5.33
N GLY A 90 1.01 -4.45 -5.81
CA GLY A 90 0.61 -4.83 -7.16
C GLY A 90 1.42 -4.07 -8.23
N ALA A 91 1.54 -2.76 -8.09
CA ALA A 91 2.18 -1.89 -9.07
C ALA A 91 3.71 -1.86 -9.02
N PHE A 92 4.30 -2.01 -7.83
CA PHE A 92 5.74 -1.81 -7.60
C PHE A 92 6.42 -2.98 -6.89
N GLY A 93 5.70 -4.06 -6.60
CA GLY A 93 6.28 -5.28 -6.06
C GLY A 93 7.26 -5.92 -7.04
N ASP A 94 8.27 -6.60 -6.51
CA ASP A 94 9.13 -7.45 -7.33
C ASP A 94 8.41 -8.75 -7.66
N HIS A 95 7.96 -8.85 -8.90
CA HIS A 95 7.28 -10.02 -9.46
C HIS A 95 8.16 -10.75 -10.48
N SER A 96 9.47 -10.45 -10.54
CA SER A 96 10.39 -11.03 -11.53
C SER A 96 10.62 -12.53 -11.36
N GLY A 97 10.28 -13.08 -10.19
CA GLY A 97 10.40 -14.50 -9.87
C GLY A 97 9.26 -15.39 -10.37
N LEU A 98 8.23 -14.83 -11.02
CA LEU A 98 7.10 -15.61 -11.54
C LEU A 98 7.53 -16.45 -12.75
N ALA A 99 7.16 -17.73 -12.76
CA ALA A 99 7.33 -18.61 -13.91
C ALA A 99 6.26 -18.33 -14.98
N ALA A 100 6.54 -18.75 -16.23
CA ALA A 100 5.58 -18.60 -17.31
C ALA A 100 4.25 -19.32 -16.99
N GLY A 101 3.16 -18.55 -17.02
CA GLY A 101 1.81 -19.03 -16.67
C GLY A 101 1.42 -18.84 -15.20
N GLU A 102 2.33 -18.38 -14.33
CA GLU A 102 1.99 -17.99 -12.96
C GLU A 102 1.40 -16.58 -12.93
N THR A 103 0.41 -16.40 -12.05
CA THR A 103 -0.19 -15.10 -11.75
C THR A 103 0.29 -14.65 -10.38
N GLY A 104 0.89 -13.46 -10.29
CA GLY A 104 1.20 -12.85 -9.00
C GLY A 104 -0.09 -12.37 -8.34
N VAL A 105 -0.31 -12.73 -7.08
CA VAL A 105 -1.58 -12.40 -6.39
C VAL A 105 -1.32 -11.53 -5.16
N VAL A 106 -1.94 -10.34 -5.12
CA VAL A 106 -2.00 -9.47 -3.94
C VAL A 106 -3.35 -9.65 -3.26
N LEU A 107 -3.44 -10.70 -2.43
CA LEU A 107 -4.70 -11.10 -1.80
C LEU A 107 -5.12 -10.16 -0.67
N VAL A 108 -6.36 -9.66 -0.75
CA VAL A 108 -6.99 -8.83 0.30
C VAL A 108 -8.12 -9.60 0.97
N LEU A 109 -7.92 -9.98 2.23
CA LEU A 109 -8.88 -10.71 3.04
C LEU A 109 -9.54 -9.81 4.08
N ALA A 110 -10.82 -10.09 4.37
CA ALA A 110 -11.58 -9.43 5.43
C ALA A 110 -12.55 -10.41 6.09
N ALA A 111 -13.10 -10.03 7.25
CA ALA A 111 -14.04 -10.88 7.99
C ALA A 111 -15.39 -11.04 7.28
N SER A 112 -15.72 -10.19 6.30
CA SER A 112 -16.91 -10.32 5.47
C SER A 112 -16.66 -9.89 4.03
N LYS A 113 -17.48 -10.39 3.10
CA LYS A 113 -17.47 -9.98 1.69
C LYS A 113 -17.74 -8.46 1.54
N SER A 114 -18.60 -7.89 2.38
CA SER A 114 -18.88 -6.45 2.35
C SER A 114 -17.67 -5.60 2.75
N GLN A 115 -16.88 -6.06 3.73
CA GLN A 115 -15.63 -5.40 4.14
C GLN A 115 -14.55 -5.55 3.07
N ALA A 116 -14.40 -6.74 2.50
CA ALA A 116 -13.46 -6.98 1.40
C ALA A 116 -13.79 -6.07 0.20
N ASN A 117 -15.06 -5.99 -0.19
CA ASN A 117 -15.52 -5.12 -1.28
C ASN A 117 -15.30 -3.63 -0.97
N ALA A 118 -15.38 -3.21 0.30
CA ALA A 118 -15.02 -1.84 0.67
C ALA A 118 -13.53 -1.54 0.41
N VAL A 119 -12.63 -2.49 0.70
CA VAL A 119 -11.20 -2.34 0.41
C VAL A 119 -10.93 -2.43 -1.10
N PHE A 120 -11.55 -3.38 -1.79
CA PHE A 120 -11.48 -3.51 -3.26
C PHE A 120 -11.80 -2.21 -3.99
N ARG A 121 -12.90 -1.54 -3.60
CA ARG A 121 -13.27 -0.24 -4.19
C ARG A 121 -12.23 0.86 -3.96
N TYR A 122 -11.54 0.85 -2.82
CA TYR A 122 -10.43 1.78 -2.60
C TYR A 122 -9.23 1.44 -3.49
N ILE A 123 -8.91 0.16 -3.69
CA ILE A 123 -7.82 -0.29 -4.57
C ILE A 123 -8.11 0.17 -6.01
N LEU A 124 -9.32 -0.09 -6.50
CA LEU A 124 -9.75 0.36 -7.82
C LEU A 124 -9.63 1.88 -7.95
N ALA A 125 -10.13 2.63 -6.97
CA ALA A 125 -10.02 4.08 -6.95
C ALA A 125 -8.56 4.58 -6.95
N PHE A 126 -7.62 3.90 -6.27
CA PHE A 126 -6.20 4.27 -6.31
C PHE A 126 -5.59 4.09 -7.70
N PHE A 127 -5.94 3.02 -8.41
CA PHE A 127 -5.49 2.82 -9.79
C PHE A 127 -6.15 3.83 -10.74
N GLU A 128 -7.48 3.93 -10.74
CA GLU A 128 -8.23 4.79 -11.67
C GLU A 128 -7.95 6.29 -11.49
N SER A 129 -7.76 6.76 -10.25
CA SER A 129 -7.51 8.18 -9.99
C SER A 129 -6.09 8.61 -10.31
N SER A 130 -5.15 7.66 -10.44
CA SER A 130 -3.75 7.95 -10.67
C SER A 130 -3.47 8.15 -12.17
N PRO A 131 -2.87 9.29 -12.56
CA PRO A 131 -2.41 9.53 -13.94
C PRO A 131 -1.45 8.46 -14.48
N ILE A 132 -0.68 7.80 -13.60
CA ILE A 132 0.30 6.79 -13.99
C ILE A 132 -0.27 5.37 -13.83
N LEU A 133 -0.90 5.06 -12.69
CA LEU A 133 -1.29 3.70 -12.35
C LEU A 133 -2.55 3.24 -13.11
N SER A 134 -3.39 4.16 -13.59
CA SER A 134 -4.58 3.81 -14.38
C SER A 134 -4.23 2.99 -15.63
N GLY A 135 -3.08 3.27 -16.25
CA GLY A 135 -2.58 2.52 -17.41
C GLY A 135 -2.11 1.09 -17.10
N LEU A 136 -2.03 0.70 -15.82
CA LEU A 136 -1.67 -0.67 -15.44
C LEU A 136 -2.88 -1.61 -15.44
N ILE A 137 -4.11 -1.10 -15.39
CA ILE A 137 -5.32 -1.94 -15.38
C ILE A 137 -5.51 -2.56 -16.77
N GLU A 138 -5.52 -3.90 -16.82
CA GLU A 138 -5.87 -4.66 -18.01
C GLU A 138 -7.36 -5.04 -18.01
N ASN A 139 -7.88 -5.49 -16.85
CA ASN A 139 -9.28 -5.86 -16.68
C ASN A 139 -9.72 -5.73 -15.22
N THR A 140 -11.03 -5.61 -15.01
CA THR A 140 -11.64 -5.58 -13.67
C THR A 140 -12.89 -6.44 -13.63
N THR A 141 -13.05 -7.24 -12.58
CA THR A 141 -14.30 -7.94 -12.27
C THR A 141 -14.94 -7.35 -11.01
N SER A 142 -15.94 -8.02 -10.44
CA SER A 142 -16.53 -7.64 -9.15
C SER A 142 -15.60 -7.79 -7.95
N ASP A 143 -14.51 -8.56 -8.09
CA ASP A 143 -13.65 -9.00 -7.00
C ASP A 143 -12.17 -9.18 -7.38
N GLU A 144 -11.79 -8.95 -8.64
CA GLU A 144 -10.40 -8.98 -9.13
C GLU A 144 -10.07 -7.70 -9.93
N ILE A 145 -8.85 -7.18 -9.76
CA ILE A 145 -8.26 -6.15 -10.62
C ILE A 145 -7.03 -6.78 -11.27
N ARG A 146 -7.10 -7.03 -12.56
CA ARG A 146 -5.99 -7.59 -13.33
C ARG A 146 -5.12 -6.46 -13.86
N LEU A 147 -3.83 -6.55 -13.57
CA LEU A 147 -2.81 -5.62 -14.03
C LEU A 147 -1.96 -6.24 -15.14
N VAL A 148 -1.36 -5.38 -15.95
CA VAL A 148 -0.29 -5.76 -16.88
C VAL A 148 0.82 -6.53 -16.14
N GLY A 149 1.41 -7.53 -16.81
CA GLY A 149 2.40 -8.40 -16.19
C GLY A 149 1.82 -9.59 -15.40
N ASN A 150 0.55 -9.92 -15.63
CA ASN A 150 -0.17 -11.03 -15.00
C ASN A 150 -0.20 -10.96 -13.47
N ILE A 151 -0.51 -9.77 -12.95
CA ILE A 151 -0.69 -9.53 -11.51
C ILE A 151 -2.18 -9.31 -11.23
N ALA A 152 -2.69 -9.86 -10.13
CA ALA A 152 -4.09 -9.81 -9.71
C ALA A 152 -4.25 -9.39 -8.24
#